data_AF-A0A2N2J6M7-F1
#
_entry.id   AF-A0A2N2J6M7-F1
#
_cell.length_a   1.000
_cell.length_b   1.000
_cell.length_c   1.000
_cell.angle_alpha   90.00
_cell.angle_beta   90.00
_cell.angle_gamma   90.00
#
_symmetry.space_group_name_H-M   'P 1'
#
loop_
_entity.id
_entity.type
_entity.pdbx_description
1 polymer ?
#
loop_
_entity_poly.entity_id
_entity_poly.type
_entity_poly.pdbx_seq_one_letter_code
_entity_poly.pdbx_strand_id
1 'polypeptide(L)'
;MPRFLTFMTSKRDLIRWFVKEVRWATPANVAYFMEGRCDGRLRRVYSSELSEMCSVKDRILRLRRIRNQDGKQAYTVKAKTLPTSLFNHDVCVRNIIGKFLHDREIQEVSFERPADASISQYRFELDNGHMNESQLKEKLVKHYTRMPVQVIFIMRHREYPRLEAKRLNKIFEISAEVFPHQPNKVLGACYTSYLENGTVFNRKGQAKIKPIYV
;
A
#
# COMPACT_ATOMS: atom_id res chain seq x y z
N MET A 1 17.63 -3.24 18.00
CA MET A 1 17.02 -2.10 17.28
C MET A 1 18.12 -1.30 16.60
N PRO A 2 18.22 -1.26 15.26
CA PRO A 2 19.30 -0.54 14.59
C PRO A 2 18.97 0.96 14.41
N ARG A 3 19.74 1.79 15.10
CA ARG A 3 20.34 3.12 14.80
C ARG A 3 19.69 4.20 13.90
N PHE A 4 18.58 4.00 13.20
CA PHE A 4 17.91 5.08 12.42
C PHE A 4 16.65 5.68 13.09
N LEU A 5 16.16 5.05 14.16
CA LEU A 5 14.99 5.52 14.93
C LEU A 5 15.29 6.69 15.88
N THR A 6 16.54 7.13 15.98
CA THR A 6 16.99 8.08 17.01
C THR A 6 16.55 9.54 16.78
N PHE A 7 16.03 9.90 15.60
CA PHE A 7 15.57 11.27 15.30
C PHE A 7 14.05 11.43 15.15
N MET A 8 13.28 10.35 15.21
CA MET A 8 11.82 10.39 15.16
C MET A 8 11.25 9.84 16.46
N THR A 9 11.13 10.71 17.46
CA THR A 9 10.85 10.31 18.85
C THR A 9 9.36 10.26 19.20
N SER A 10 8.47 10.86 18.39
CA SER A 10 7.02 10.87 18.70
C SER A 10 6.15 10.15 17.68
N LYS A 11 5.02 9.60 18.14
CA LYS A 11 3.91 9.07 17.31
C LYS A 11 3.54 10.04 16.19
N ARG A 12 3.48 11.34 16.48
CA ARG A 12 3.11 12.37 15.49
C ARG A 12 4.15 12.53 14.40
N ASP A 13 5.43 12.34 14.70
CA ASP A 13 6.48 12.42 13.69
C ASP A 13 6.42 11.25 12.72
N LEU A 14 6.15 10.04 13.22
CA LEU A 14 5.87 8.86 12.39
C LEU A 14 4.67 9.10 11.47
N ILE A 15 3.58 9.65 11.99
CA ILE A 15 2.41 10.00 11.19
C ILE A 15 2.77 11.04 10.12
N ARG A 16 3.49 12.11 10.46
CA ARG A 16 3.90 13.15 9.49
C ARG A 16 4.77 12.56 8.40
N TRP A 17 5.74 11.73 8.77
CA TRP A 17 6.58 11.03 7.82
C TRP A 17 5.73 10.22 6.86
N PHE A 18 4.84 9.36 7.37
CA PHE A 18 3.99 8.53 6.52
C PHE A 18 3.11 9.37 5.59
N VAL A 19 2.45 10.41 6.10
CA VAL A 19 1.60 11.31 5.28
C VAL A 19 2.41 12.03 4.20
N LYS A 20 3.64 12.44 4.52
CA LYS A 20 4.56 13.06 3.54
C LYS A 20 4.94 12.05 2.47
N GLU A 21 5.30 10.84 2.88
CA GLU A 21 5.77 9.76 2.03
C GLU A 21 4.69 9.28 1.05
N VAL A 22 3.48 9.03 1.56
CA VAL A 22 2.34 8.64 0.72
C VAL A 22 1.61 9.83 0.08
N ARG A 23 2.19 11.04 0.17
CA ARG A 23 1.71 12.35 -0.31
C ARG A 23 0.43 12.86 0.36
N TRP A 24 -0.49 11.98 0.69
CA TRP A 24 -1.68 12.23 1.49
C TRP A 24 -2.17 10.91 2.11
N ALA A 25 -2.89 10.98 3.23
CA ALA A 25 -3.41 9.80 3.91
C ALA A 25 -4.80 10.07 4.50
N THR A 26 -5.61 9.01 4.53
CA THR A 26 -6.84 8.95 5.34
C THR A 26 -6.53 8.41 6.74
N PRO A 27 -7.43 8.59 7.73
CA PRO A 27 -7.26 7.98 9.05
C PRO A 27 -7.06 6.46 9.02
N ALA A 28 -7.70 5.76 8.06
CA ALA A 28 -7.53 4.32 7.91
C ALA A 28 -6.12 3.95 7.45
N ASN A 29 -5.55 4.70 6.49
CA ASN A 29 -4.18 4.48 6.03
C ASN A 29 -3.19 4.60 7.20
N VAL A 30 -3.36 5.64 8.02
CA VAL A 30 -2.52 5.88 9.20
C VAL A 30 -2.72 4.78 10.25
N ALA A 31 -3.94 4.32 10.48
CA ALA A 31 -4.21 3.20 11.39
C ALA A 31 -3.49 1.92 10.95
N TYR A 32 -3.53 1.57 9.67
CA TYR A 32 -2.79 0.41 9.16
C TYR A 32 -1.28 0.56 9.32
N PHE A 33 -0.74 1.76 9.14
CA PHE A 33 0.69 2.02 9.36
C PHE A 33 1.10 1.88 10.82
N MET A 34 0.35 2.54 11.72
CA MET A 34 0.71 2.62 13.13
C MET A 34 0.37 1.35 13.92
N GLU A 35 -0.72 0.68 13.57
CA GLU A 35 -1.30 -0.43 14.37
C GLU A 35 -1.37 -1.75 13.60
N GLY A 36 -1.01 -1.75 12.31
CA GLY A 36 -1.12 -2.93 11.47
C GLY A 36 -2.55 -3.32 11.13
N ARG A 37 -3.56 -2.60 11.63
CA ARG A 37 -4.98 -2.91 11.43
C ARG A 37 -5.82 -1.64 11.49
N CYS A 38 -7.05 -1.72 11.02
CA CYS A 38 -8.00 -0.63 11.13
C CYS A 38 -9.38 -1.15 11.48
N ASP A 39 -9.87 -0.75 12.65
CA ASP A 39 -11.26 -0.91 13.06
C ASP A 39 -11.93 0.47 13.27
N GLY A 40 -13.22 0.48 13.59
CA GLY A 40 -13.97 1.73 13.79
C GLY A 40 -13.48 2.59 14.96
N ARG A 41 -12.82 1.99 15.96
CA ARG A 41 -12.23 2.72 17.09
C ARG A 41 -10.93 3.39 16.66
N LEU A 42 -10.01 2.63 16.07
CA LEU A 42 -8.73 3.14 15.57
C LEU A 42 -8.93 4.23 14.52
N ARG A 43 -9.89 4.06 13.61
CA ARG A 43 -10.22 5.09 12.60
C ARG A 43 -10.61 6.42 13.24
N ARG A 44 -11.35 6.39 14.36
CA ARG A 44 -11.75 7.60 15.10
C ARG A 44 -10.56 8.22 15.83
N VAL A 45 -9.73 7.41 16.49
CA VAL A 45 -8.50 7.86 17.16
C VAL A 45 -7.61 8.62 16.18
N TYR A 46 -7.29 8.01 15.04
CA TYR A 46 -6.42 8.64 14.03
C TYR A 46 -7.10 9.81 13.31
N SER A 47 -8.42 9.84 13.23
CA SER A 47 -9.14 11.02 12.74
C SER A 47 -9.00 12.21 13.69
N SER A 48 -9.06 11.99 15.00
CA SER A 48 -8.82 13.04 16.01
C SER A 48 -7.38 13.51 15.96
N GLU A 49 -6.43 12.58 15.97
CA GLU A 49 -4.99 12.86 15.92
C GLU A 49 -4.62 13.73 14.71
N LEU A 50 -5.06 13.33 13.51
CA LEU A 50 -4.81 14.09 12.29
C LEU A 50 -5.48 15.48 12.31
N SER A 51 -6.64 15.60 12.95
CA SER A 51 -7.32 16.89 13.12
C SER A 51 -6.54 17.82 14.05
N GLU A 52 -6.01 17.31 15.16
CA GLU A 52 -5.15 18.08 16.06
C GLU A 52 -3.86 18.52 15.37
N MET A 53 -3.28 17.66 14.53
CA MET A 53 -2.10 17.97 13.73
C MET A 53 -2.33 19.07 12.67
N CYS A 54 -3.59 19.40 12.34
CA CYS A 54 -3.93 20.57 11.54
C CYS A 54 -3.86 21.89 12.32
N SER A 55 -3.91 21.85 13.65
CA SER A 55 -3.93 23.03 14.52
C SER A 55 -2.55 23.40 15.09
N VAL A 56 -1.51 22.63 14.77
CA VAL A 56 -0.13 22.86 15.24
C VAL A 56 0.37 24.24 14.79
N LYS A 57 0.93 25.05 15.70
CA LYS A 57 1.37 26.42 15.40
C LYS A 57 2.44 26.47 14.31
N ASP A 58 3.45 25.61 14.37
CA ASP A 58 4.50 25.53 13.35
C ASP A 58 3.92 25.08 11.99
N ARG A 59 4.03 25.96 11.00
CA ARG A 59 3.52 25.75 9.63
C ARG A 59 4.27 24.64 8.88
N ILE A 60 5.53 24.38 9.22
CA ILE A 60 6.34 23.32 8.59
C ILE A 60 5.81 21.94 9.00
N LEU A 61 5.38 21.81 10.26
CA LEU A 61 4.88 20.55 10.84
C LEU A 61 3.36 20.36 10.72
N ARG A 62 2.63 21.40 10.33
CA ARG A 62 1.16 21.41 10.28
C ARG A 62 0.65 20.60 9.09
N LEU A 63 -0.25 19.65 9.35
CA LEU A 63 -0.99 18.96 8.30
C LEU A 63 -2.09 19.85 7.73
N ARG A 64 -2.44 19.63 6.47
CA ARG A 64 -3.57 20.26 5.80
C ARG A 64 -4.63 19.22 5.52
N ARG A 65 -5.88 19.60 5.75
CA ARG A 65 -7.04 18.80 5.35
C ARG A 65 -7.40 19.16 3.92
N ILE A 66 -7.55 18.15 3.08
CA ILE A 66 -7.94 18.29 1.67
C ILE A 66 -9.17 17.43 1.40
N ARG A 67 -9.96 17.83 0.41
CA ARG A 67 -11.18 17.12 0.00
C ARG A 67 -11.23 16.96 -1.52
N ASN A 68 -11.85 15.87 -1.98
CA ASN A 68 -12.24 15.74 -3.38
C ASN A 68 -13.64 16.35 -3.60
N GLN A 69 -14.11 16.35 -4.85
CA GLN A 69 -15.43 16.87 -5.23
C GLN A 69 -16.59 16.11 -4.56
N ASP A 70 -16.40 14.83 -4.25
CA ASP A 70 -17.39 14.01 -3.52
C ASP A 70 -17.40 14.26 -2.00
N GLY A 71 -16.63 15.25 -1.51
CA GLY A 71 -16.52 15.56 -0.08
C GLY A 71 -15.67 14.59 0.74
N LYS A 72 -15.04 13.60 0.10
CA LYS A 72 -14.12 12.66 0.78
C LYS A 72 -12.87 13.39 1.21
N GLN A 73 -12.41 13.11 2.44
CA GLN A 73 -11.37 13.88 3.10
C GLN A 73 -10.09 13.07 3.28
N ALA A 74 -8.96 13.76 3.21
CA ALA A 74 -7.65 13.22 3.58
C ALA A 74 -6.77 14.33 4.17
N TYR A 75 -5.58 13.96 4.62
CA TYR A 75 -4.60 14.84 5.22
C TYR A 75 -3.30 14.79 4.43
N THR A 76 -2.61 15.91 4.31
CA THR A 76 -1.36 16.03 3.55
C THR A 76 -0.43 17.08 4.17
N VAL A 77 0.86 17.03 3.83
CA VAL A 77 1.80 18.11 4.12
C VAL A 77 1.85 19.13 2.97
N LYS A 78 1.73 18.67 1.72
CA LYS A 78 2.04 19.48 0.52
C LYS A 78 0.91 19.56 -0.50
N ALA A 79 0.11 18.51 -0.66
CA ALA A 79 -0.89 18.45 -1.72
C ALA A 79 -1.95 19.55 -1.55
N LYS A 80 -2.40 20.13 -2.66
CA LYS A 80 -3.44 21.18 -2.64
C LYS A 80 -4.83 20.59 -2.80
N THR A 81 -4.96 19.53 -3.59
CA THR A 81 -6.24 18.89 -3.92
C THR A 81 -6.09 17.37 -3.90
N LEU A 82 -7.21 16.68 -3.72
CA LEU A 82 -7.28 15.24 -3.92
C LEU A 82 -7.69 14.93 -5.36
N PRO A 83 -7.13 13.87 -5.97
CA PRO A 83 -7.68 13.36 -7.21
C PRO A 83 -9.10 12.85 -6.96
N THR A 84 -10.03 13.17 -7.86
CA THR A 84 -11.39 12.60 -7.84
C THR A 84 -11.38 11.21 -8.48
N SER A 85 -10.78 11.10 -9.67
CA SER A 85 -10.60 9.82 -10.35
C SER A 85 -9.66 8.92 -9.54
N LEU A 86 -9.97 7.62 -9.50
CA LEU A 86 -9.18 6.60 -8.80
C LEU A 86 -9.01 6.79 -7.28
N PHE A 87 -9.64 7.79 -6.64
CA PHE A 87 -9.50 8.03 -5.19
C PHE A 87 -9.68 6.75 -4.35
N ASN A 88 -10.71 5.96 -4.64
CA ASN A 88 -10.97 4.71 -3.93
C ASN A 88 -9.91 3.63 -4.19
N HIS A 89 -9.27 3.62 -5.36
CA HIS A 89 -8.13 2.74 -5.66
C HIS A 89 -6.92 3.21 -4.85
N ASP A 90 -6.60 4.50 -4.91
CA ASP A 90 -5.49 5.15 -4.21
C ASP A 90 -5.54 5.01 -2.69
N VAL A 91 -6.73 5.11 -2.08
CA VAL A 91 -6.92 4.84 -0.66
C VAL A 91 -6.54 3.41 -0.32
N CYS A 92 -6.84 2.45 -1.19
CA CYS A 92 -6.58 1.04 -0.94
C CYS A 92 -5.11 0.69 -1.13
N VAL A 93 -4.46 1.25 -2.16
CA VAL A 93 -3.00 1.18 -2.30
C VAL A 93 -2.33 1.71 -1.01
N ARG A 94 -2.79 2.85 -0.48
CA ARG A 94 -2.24 3.41 0.77
C ARG A 94 -2.53 2.58 2.02
N ASN A 95 -3.64 1.84 2.06
CA ASN A 95 -3.88 0.86 3.15
C ASN A 95 -2.88 -0.30 3.07
N ILE A 96 -2.64 -0.81 1.85
CA ILE A 96 -1.66 -1.87 1.60
C ILE A 96 -0.27 -1.40 2.02
N ILE A 97 0.12 -0.20 1.60
CA ILE A 97 1.42 0.38 1.97
C ILE A 97 1.53 0.61 3.47
N GLY A 98 0.49 1.15 4.12
CA GLY A 98 0.46 1.29 5.58
C GLY A 98 0.68 -0.06 6.27
N LYS A 99 -0.11 -1.07 5.90
CA LYS A 99 0.00 -2.43 6.45
C LYS A 99 1.39 -3.04 6.19
N PHE A 100 1.95 -2.82 5.01
CA PHE A 100 3.28 -3.31 4.66
C PHE A 100 4.36 -2.65 5.50
N LEU A 101 4.30 -1.34 5.72
CA LEU A 101 5.29 -0.59 6.50
C LEU A 101 5.13 -0.77 8.00
N HIS A 102 4.01 -1.31 8.47
CA HIS A 102 3.83 -1.63 9.88
C HIS A 102 4.90 -2.59 10.39
N ASP A 103 5.50 -2.25 11.54
CA ASP A 103 6.63 -2.94 12.18
C ASP A 103 7.88 -3.11 11.30
N ARG A 104 7.99 -2.34 10.21
CA ARG A 104 9.19 -2.26 9.38
C ARG A 104 9.87 -0.92 9.57
N GLU A 105 11.15 -0.89 9.24
CA GLU A 105 11.88 0.37 9.20
C GLU A 105 11.24 1.33 8.19
N ILE A 106 11.48 2.62 8.40
CA ILE A 106 11.05 3.67 7.48
C ILE A 106 11.71 3.44 6.12
N GLN A 107 10.89 3.38 5.08
CA GLN A 107 11.32 3.09 3.71
C GLN A 107 10.65 4.07 2.76
N GLU A 108 11.40 4.52 1.74
CA GLU A 108 10.86 5.40 0.70
C GLU A 108 9.75 4.68 -0.11
N VAL A 109 8.69 5.42 -0.41
CA VAL A 109 7.55 4.94 -1.20
C VAL A 109 7.45 5.75 -2.49
N SER A 110 7.66 5.09 -3.62
CA SER A 110 7.42 5.69 -4.94
C SER A 110 6.10 5.21 -5.54
N PHE A 111 5.33 6.14 -6.12
CA PHE A 111 4.10 5.88 -6.88
C PHE A 111 4.32 6.03 -8.39
N GLU A 112 5.55 5.85 -8.85
CA GLU A 112 5.89 5.88 -10.27
C GLU A 112 5.41 4.60 -10.97
N ARG A 113 4.89 4.80 -12.19
CA ARG A 113 4.46 3.71 -13.07
C ARG A 113 5.68 2.86 -13.47
N PRO A 114 5.51 1.55 -13.74
CA PRO A 114 4.25 0.87 -14.07
C PRO A 114 3.47 0.31 -12.88
N ALA A 115 4.09 0.17 -11.71
CA ALA A 115 3.42 -0.31 -10.50
C ALA A 115 2.49 0.77 -9.93
N ASP A 116 1.58 0.38 -9.04
CA ASP A 116 0.77 1.35 -8.28
C ASP A 116 1.55 1.95 -7.11
N ALA A 117 2.50 1.18 -6.55
CA ALA A 117 3.49 1.67 -5.61
C ALA A 117 4.75 0.80 -5.61
N SER A 118 5.85 1.31 -5.09
CA SER A 118 7.12 0.60 -4.97
C SER A 118 7.84 0.97 -3.68
N ILE A 119 8.43 -0.04 -3.03
CA ILE A 119 9.20 0.08 -1.80
C ILE A 119 10.37 -0.90 -1.89
N SER A 120 11.61 -0.40 -1.94
CA SER A 120 12.82 -1.21 -2.11
C SER A 120 12.69 -2.22 -3.27
N GLN A 121 12.85 -3.53 -3.06
CA GLN A 121 12.68 -4.56 -4.09
C GLN A 121 11.22 -4.92 -4.43
N TYR A 122 10.24 -4.33 -3.74
CA TYR A 122 8.82 -4.67 -3.90
C TYR A 122 8.11 -3.71 -4.85
N ARG A 123 7.27 -4.27 -5.72
CA ARG A 123 6.37 -3.54 -6.63
C ARG A 123 4.95 -3.97 -6.33
N PHE A 124 4.10 -3.05 -5.91
CA PHE A 124 2.71 -3.33 -5.52
C PHE A 124 1.76 -3.03 -6.68
N GLU A 125 0.85 -3.96 -6.90
CA GLU A 125 -0.17 -3.91 -7.94
C GLU A 125 -1.53 -4.16 -7.31
N LEU A 126 -2.43 -3.17 -7.36
CA LEU A 126 -3.81 -3.35 -6.91
C LEU A 126 -4.67 -3.77 -8.09
N ASP A 127 -4.91 -5.07 -8.22
CA ASP A 127 -5.71 -5.64 -9.30
C ASP A 127 -7.20 -5.61 -8.93
N ASN A 128 -7.94 -4.72 -9.61
CA ASN A 128 -9.39 -4.60 -9.47
C ASN A 128 -10.19 -5.51 -10.43
N GLY A 129 -9.52 -6.41 -11.16
CA GLY A 129 -10.14 -7.35 -12.09
C GLY A 129 -10.38 -6.81 -13.51
N HIS A 130 -9.91 -5.59 -13.81
CA HIS A 130 -10.13 -4.96 -15.12
C HIS A 130 -9.24 -5.52 -16.24
N MET A 131 -8.04 -6.00 -15.92
CA MET A 131 -7.12 -6.55 -16.92
C MET A 131 -7.51 -7.99 -17.25
N ASN A 132 -7.64 -8.32 -18.53
CA ASN A 132 -7.75 -9.71 -18.95
C ASN A 132 -6.39 -10.44 -18.83
N GLU A 133 -6.39 -11.75 -19.11
CA GLU A 133 -5.20 -12.59 -19.01
C GLU A 133 -4.06 -12.14 -19.93
N SER A 134 -4.35 -11.84 -21.20
CA SER A 134 -3.35 -11.37 -22.15
C SER A 134 -2.69 -10.06 -21.71
N GLN A 135 -3.49 -9.12 -21.19
CA GLN A 135 -3.00 -7.85 -20.66
C GLN A 135 -2.12 -8.03 -19.41
N LEU A 136 -2.50 -8.93 -18.50
CA LEU A 136 -1.67 -9.27 -17.35
C LEU A 136 -0.34 -9.90 -17.78
N LYS A 137 -0.39 -10.85 -18.71
CA LYS A 137 0.81 -11.51 -19.24
C LYS A 137 1.74 -10.51 -19.91
N GLU A 138 1.20 -9.64 -20.77
CA GLU A 138 1.97 -8.56 -21.40
C GLU A 138 2.59 -7.64 -20.35
N LYS A 139 1.84 -7.22 -19.34
CA LYS A 139 2.33 -6.38 -18.26
C LYS A 139 3.50 -7.03 -17.51
N LEU A 140 3.37 -8.30 -17.13
CA LEU A 140 4.44 -9.05 -16.47
C LEU A 140 5.70 -9.15 -17.34
N VAL A 141 5.52 -9.50 -18.62
CA VAL A 141 6.62 -9.65 -19.57
C VAL A 141 7.35 -8.32 -19.77
N LYS A 142 6.60 -7.27 -20.11
CA LYS A 142 7.11 -5.94 -20.49
C LYS A 142 7.80 -5.23 -19.33
N HIS A 143 7.22 -5.31 -18.13
CA HIS A 143 7.66 -4.47 -17.02
C HIS A 143 8.50 -5.20 -15.98
N TYR A 144 8.38 -6.52 -15.83
CA TYR A 144 8.94 -7.20 -14.65
C TYR A 144 9.99 -8.27 -14.95
N THR A 145 10.09 -8.77 -16.18
CA THR A 145 11.04 -9.86 -16.53
C THR A 145 12.50 -9.50 -16.34
N ARG A 146 12.88 -8.27 -16.68
CA ARG A 146 14.29 -7.81 -16.65
C ARG A 146 14.69 -7.14 -15.33
N MET A 147 13.78 -7.08 -14.37
CA MET A 147 14.01 -6.36 -13.10
C MET A 147 14.26 -7.35 -11.96
N PRO A 148 15.25 -7.14 -11.07
CA PRO A 148 15.47 -7.99 -9.90
C PRO A 148 14.52 -7.60 -8.74
N VAL A 149 13.21 -7.57 -9.02
CA VAL A 149 12.16 -7.16 -8.07
C VAL A 149 11.13 -8.27 -7.85
N GLN A 150 10.45 -8.22 -6.70
CA GLN A 150 9.26 -9.03 -6.43
C GLN A 150 8.00 -8.18 -6.64
N VAL A 151 7.05 -8.71 -7.42
CA VAL A 151 5.77 -8.03 -7.66
C VAL A 151 4.73 -8.63 -6.72
N ILE A 152 4.03 -7.78 -5.96
CA ILE A 152 2.97 -8.17 -5.03
C ILE A 152 1.64 -7.70 -5.60
N PHE A 153 0.85 -8.64 -6.11
CA PHE A 153 -0.52 -8.34 -6.54
C PHE A 153 -1.50 -8.50 -5.39
N ILE A 154 -2.23 -7.44 -5.10
CA ILE A 154 -3.33 -7.45 -4.14
C ILE A 154 -4.65 -7.43 -4.91
N MET A 155 -5.40 -8.52 -4.82
CA MET A 155 -6.69 -8.67 -5.49
C MET A 155 -7.74 -7.91 -4.73
N ARG A 156 -8.43 -6.98 -5.39
CA ARG A 156 -9.54 -6.24 -4.79
C ARG A 156 -10.74 -6.21 -5.71
N HIS A 157 -11.73 -7.04 -5.44
CA HIS A 157 -12.99 -6.96 -6.16
C HIS A 157 -13.98 -6.12 -5.35
N ARG A 158 -14.41 -4.97 -5.89
CA ARG A 158 -15.31 -4.05 -5.16
C ARG A 158 -16.63 -4.70 -4.76
N GLU A 159 -17.21 -5.49 -5.66
CA GLU A 159 -18.56 -6.04 -5.49
C GLU A 159 -18.58 -7.49 -4.97
N TYR A 160 -17.53 -8.27 -5.22
CA TYR A 160 -17.52 -9.71 -4.93
C TYR A 160 -16.16 -10.16 -4.38
N PRO A 161 -15.84 -9.88 -3.10
CA PRO A 161 -14.58 -10.30 -2.48
C PRO A 161 -14.28 -11.80 -2.62
N ARG A 162 -15.32 -12.64 -2.69
CA ARG A 162 -15.18 -14.09 -2.95
C ARG A 162 -14.49 -14.42 -4.29
N LEU A 163 -14.51 -13.52 -5.26
CA LEU A 163 -13.85 -13.69 -6.56
C LEU A 163 -12.36 -13.36 -6.52
N GLU A 164 -11.87 -12.71 -5.46
CA GLU A 164 -10.46 -12.38 -5.29
C GLU A 164 -9.59 -13.64 -5.30
N ALA A 165 -10.04 -14.72 -4.67
CA ALA A 165 -9.31 -16.00 -4.63
C ALA A 165 -9.16 -16.63 -6.03
N LYS A 166 -10.23 -16.62 -6.85
CA LYS A 166 -10.17 -17.12 -8.23
C LYS A 166 -9.20 -16.29 -9.06
N ARG A 167 -9.23 -14.97 -8.89
CA ARG A 167 -8.32 -14.05 -9.59
C ARG A 167 -6.87 -14.23 -9.14
N LEU A 168 -6.66 -14.48 -7.84
CA LEU A 168 -5.34 -14.77 -7.26
C LEU A 168 -4.74 -16.06 -7.85
N ASN A 169 -5.53 -17.12 -7.98
CA ASN A 169 -5.05 -18.35 -8.63
C ASN A 169 -4.65 -18.09 -10.09
N LYS A 170 -5.45 -17.29 -10.81
CA LYS A 170 -5.16 -16.95 -12.20
C LYS A 170 -3.84 -16.18 -12.37
N ILE A 171 -3.52 -15.23 -11.49
CA ILE A 171 -2.22 -14.54 -11.57
C ILE A 171 -1.05 -15.50 -11.29
N PHE A 172 -1.23 -16.51 -10.44
CA PHE A 172 -0.21 -17.52 -10.19
C PHE A 172 0.00 -18.48 -11.35
N GLU A 173 -1.07 -18.87 -12.06
CA GLU A 173 -0.99 -19.62 -13.31
C GLU A 173 -0.20 -18.84 -14.37
N ILE A 174 -0.58 -17.58 -14.63
CA ILE A 174 0.12 -16.71 -15.58
C ILE A 174 1.58 -16.50 -15.16
N SER A 175 1.82 -16.28 -13.87
CA SER A 175 3.19 -16.15 -13.34
C SER A 175 4.00 -17.44 -13.53
N ALA A 176 3.38 -18.61 -13.51
CA ALA A 176 4.08 -19.87 -13.71
C ALA A 176 4.56 -20.01 -15.16
N GLU A 177 3.79 -19.50 -16.11
CA GLU A 177 4.17 -19.44 -17.53
C GLU A 177 5.27 -18.40 -17.78
N VAL A 178 5.14 -17.19 -17.22
CA VAL A 178 6.07 -16.09 -17.48
C VAL A 178 7.39 -16.26 -16.72
N PHE A 179 7.34 -16.84 -15.52
CA PHE A 179 8.49 -16.97 -14.61
C PHE A 179 8.68 -18.42 -14.12
N PRO A 180 8.93 -19.39 -15.03
CA PRO A 180 8.89 -20.82 -14.71
C PRO A 180 9.91 -21.25 -13.64
N HIS A 181 11.03 -20.55 -13.50
CA HIS A 181 12.08 -20.87 -12.52
C HIS A 181 12.14 -19.91 -11.32
N GLN A 182 11.22 -18.94 -11.24
CA GLN A 182 11.24 -17.90 -10.20
C GLN A 182 9.90 -17.85 -9.46
N PRO A 183 9.56 -18.85 -8.61
CA PRO A 183 8.27 -18.90 -7.93
C PRO A 183 8.01 -17.70 -7.01
N ASN A 184 9.04 -17.03 -6.51
CA ASN A 184 8.93 -15.84 -5.66
C ASN A 184 8.89 -14.52 -6.45
N LYS A 185 8.85 -14.58 -7.79
CA LYS A 185 8.81 -13.39 -8.64
C LYS A 185 7.51 -12.63 -8.49
N VAL A 186 6.40 -13.37 -8.44
CA VAL A 186 5.06 -12.84 -8.18
C VAL A 186 4.57 -13.40 -6.85
N LEU A 187 4.20 -12.50 -5.97
CA LEU A 187 3.46 -12.77 -4.75
C LEU A 187 2.04 -12.20 -4.91
N GLY A 188 1.12 -12.64 -4.07
CA GLY A 188 -0.18 -12.00 -4.00
C GLY A 188 -1.04 -12.40 -2.82
N ALA A 189 -2.12 -11.65 -2.63
CA ALA A 189 -3.11 -11.87 -1.59
C ALA A 189 -4.46 -11.26 -1.96
N CYS A 190 -5.54 -11.74 -1.35
CA CYS A 190 -6.82 -11.05 -1.32
C CYS A 190 -6.71 -9.80 -0.42
N TYR A 191 -7.34 -8.70 -0.82
CA TYR A 191 -7.18 -7.39 -0.17
C TYR A 191 -7.58 -7.43 1.31
N THR A 192 -8.76 -7.98 1.61
CA THR A 192 -9.27 -8.05 2.98
C THR A 192 -8.37 -8.91 3.87
N SER A 193 -8.01 -10.10 3.41
CA SER A 193 -7.14 -11.02 4.16
C SER A 193 -5.75 -10.42 4.38
N TYR A 194 -5.18 -9.74 3.38
CA TYR A 194 -3.90 -9.07 3.51
C TYR A 194 -3.94 -7.98 4.59
N LEU A 195 -4.98 -7.15 4.61
CA LEU A 195 -5.10 -6.11 5.62
C LEU A 195 -5.30 -6.66 7.04
N GLU A 196 -5.93 -7.82 7.16
CA GLU A 196 -6.11 -8.52 8.43
C GLU A 196 -4.78 -9.10 8.94
N ASN A 197 -4.13 -9.97 8.17
CA ASN A 197 -3.02 -10.78 8.67
C ASN A 197 -1.66 -10.51 7.99
N GLY A 198 -1.61 -9.66 6.97
CA GLY A 198 -0.38 -9.32 6.24
C GLY A 198 0.21 -10.47 5.40
N THR A 199 -0.50 -11.60 5.29
CA THR A 199 0.00 -12.79 4.62
C THR A 199 -0.05 -12.62 3.11
N VAL A 200 1.01 -13.06 2.45
CA VAL A 200 1.11 -13.14 0.99
C VAL A 200 1.48 -14.56 0.58
N PHE A 201 1.10 -14.91 -0.64
CA PHE A 201 1.29 -16.23 -1.22
C PHE A 201 2.08 -16.12 -2.51
N ASN A 202 2.70 -17.21 -2.92
CA ASN A 202 3.18 -17.44 -4.26
C ASN A 202 2.49 -18.71 -4.81
N ARG A 203 2.85 -19.12 -6.02
CA ARG A 203 2.30 -20.36 -6.64
C ARG A 203 2.64 -21.67 -5.90
N LYS A 204 3.51 -21.63 -4.89
CA LYS A 204 3.87 -22.77 -4.03
C LYS A 204 3.24 -22.70 -2.63
N GLY A 205 2.43 -21.69 -2.33
CA GLY A 205 1.79 -21.50 -1.03
C GLY A 205 2.22 -20.21 -0.33
N GLN A 206 2.19 -20.20 1.00
CA GLN A 206 2.50 -19.00 1.78
C GLN A 206 3.97 -18.58 1.57
N ALA A 207 4.18 -17.29 1.33
CA ALA A 207 5.50 -16.71 1.10
C ALA A 207 5.88 -15.75 2.23
N LYS A 208 7.15 -15.78 2.62
CA LYS A 208 7.71 -14.81 3.58
C LYS A 208 8.25 -13.60 2.82
N ILE A 209 7.79 -12.42 3.20
CA ILE A 209 8.39 -11.16 2.76
C ILE A 209 9.75 -11.06 3.44
N LYS A 210 10.81 -10.93 2.63
CA LYS A 210 12.16 -10.83 3.16
C LYS A 210 12.31 -9.50 3.93
N PRO A 211 13.10 -9.48 5.00
CA PRO A 211 13.53 -8.22 5.61
C PRO A 211 14.17 -7.35 4.53
N ILE A 212 13.86 -6.06 4.55
CA ILE A 212 14.53 -5.09 3.70
C ILE A 212 15.83 -4.75 4.43
N TYR A 213 16.95 -5.22 3.89
CA TYR A 213 18.27 -4.80 4.37
C TYR A 213 18.66 -3.56 3.56
N VAL A 214 18.94 -2.47 4.26
CA VAL A 214 19.50 -1.23 3.70
C VAL A 214 21.02 -1.33 3.77
#